data_AF-A0A5B7V961-F1
#
_entry.id   AF-A0A5B7V961-F1
#
_cell.length_a   1.000
_cell.length_b   1.000
_cell.length_c   1.000
_cell.angle_alpha   90.00
_cell.angle_beta   90.00
_cell.angle_gamma   90.00
#
_symmetry.space_group_name_H-M   'P 1'
#
loop_
_entity.id
_entity.type
_entity.pdbx_description
1 polymer ?
#
loop_
_entity_poly.entity_id
_entity_poly.type
_entity_poly.pdbx_seq_one_letter_code
_entity_poly.pdbx_strand_id
1 'polypeptide(L)'
;MRQPHDDTPDKIPRRDRTPSPEKRGDPQSRYHQITEHLRPKSKSAITVGHPGPPADHRGTSCALLVGYLALAWSDELLHTAGLTGPQLAAVLTVMDTMRTEVIYGQYLDVTATGSPTTDTERALAIIRYKTAKYTIARPLHIGATLAGAPPQLLKELSAYAMPLGEAFQLRDDLLGVFGDPKITGKSRLEDLREGKHTLLVALALQKAAPRHAAILRRQVGNPQLTDAEAAQIRDILAITGARTQVEHMISERREQVLRLLTSPHTIRPRAQDALRTLAETVTRRTS
;
A
#
# COMPACT_ATOMS: atom_id res chain seq x y z
N MET A 1 39.08 -70.24 10.89
CA MET A 1 39.58 -69.83 12.22
C MET A 1 40.79 -68.93 12.01
N ARG A 2 40.95 -67.86 12.78
CA ARG A 2 42.06 -66.85 12.73
C ARG A 2 42.04 -65.82 11.56
N GLN A 3 41.93 -64.55 11.95
CA GLN A 3 42.65 -63.36 11.45
C GLN A 3 44.06 -63.29 12.13
N PRO A 4 44.96 -62.30 11.90
CA PRO A 4 44.90 -61.05 11.11
C PRO A 4 45.73 -61.19 9.80
N HIS A 5 46.43 -60.25 9.14
CA HIS A 5 47.00 -58.88 9.36
C HIS A 5 47.14 -58.21 7.95
N ASP A 6 47.24 -56.89 7.75
CA ASP A 6 47.04 -55.70 8.61
C ASP A 6 46.53 -54.49 7.78
N ASP A 7 46.77 -53.23 8.16
CA ASP A 7 46.09 -52.03 7.58
C ASP A 7 46.97 -50.74 7.52
N THR A 8 46.43 -49.66 6.92
CA THR A 8 46.96 -48.24 6.85
C THR A 8 48.09 -47.92 5.85
N PRO A 9 48.32 -46.64 5.45
CA PRO A 9 47.54 -45.39 5.65
C PRO A 9 46.68 -45.04 4.40
N ASP A 10 45.87 -43.97 4.32
CA ASP A 10 45.96 -42.64 4.94
C ASP A 10 44.57 -41.97 5.12
N LYS A 11 44.43 -41.03 6.06
CA LYS A 11 43.18 -40.31 6.36
C LYS A 11 43.31 -38.80 6.12
N ILE A 12 42.98 -38.37 4.91
CA ILE A 12 42.87 -36.95 4.56
C ILE A 12 41.84 -36.25 5.49
N PRO A 13 42.23 -35.22 6.26
CA PRO A 13 41.30 -34.52 7.14
C PRO A 13 40.29 -33.71 6.32
N ARG A 14 39.02 -33.70 6.75
CA ARG A 14 37.99 -32.86 6.14
C ARG A 14 38.33 -31.40 6.38
N ARG A 15 38.75 -30.71 5.31
CA ARG A 15 39.13 -29.29 5.34
C ARG A 15 37.96 -28.44 5.82
N ASP A 16 38.14 -27.77 6.95
CA ASP A 16 37.20 -26.79 7.47
C ASP A 16 36.93 -25.70 6.42
N ARG A 17 35.66 -25.31 6.29
CA ARG A 17 35.19 -24.26 5.37
C ARG A 17 34.82 -23.02 6.17
N THR A 18 35.83 -22.40 6.76
CA THR A 18 35.74 -20.99 7.16
C THR A 18 35.28 -20.15 5.96
N PRO A 19 34.26 -19.29 6.10
CA PRO A 19 33.80 -18.45 4.99
C PRO A 19 34.89 -17.46 4.54
N SER A 20 35.03 -17.25 3.23
CA SER A 20 35.91 -16.20 2.68
C SER A 20 35.54 -14.82 3.25
N PRO A 21 36.53 -13.93 3.56
CA PRO A 21 36.25 -12.61 4.13
C PRO A 21 35.39 -11.68 3.24
N GLU A 22 35.36 -11.92 1.93
CA GLU A 22 34.91 -10.94 0.91
C GLU A 22 33.40 -10.67 0.85
N LYS A 23 32.58 -11.30 1.71
CA LYS A 23 31.13 -11.02 1.80
C LYS A 23 30.74 -10.06 2.94
N ARG A 24 31.67 -9.23 3.40
CA ARG A 24 31.41 -8.11 4.35
C ARG A 24 31.41 -6.76 3.62
N GLY A 25 30.37 -6.48 2.82
CA GLY A 25 30.25 -5.18 2.16
C GLY A 25 29.04 -5.02 1.23
N ASP A 26 28.60 -6.11 0.59
CA ASP A 26 27.41 -6.11 -0.28
C ASP A 26 26.11 -5.75 0.49
N PRO A 27 25.38 -4.69 0.08
CA PRO A 27 24.09 -4.35 0.66
C PRO A 27 23.07 -5.48 0.59
N GLN A 28 23.03 -6.28 -0.48
CA GLN A 28 22.08 -7.41 -0.59
C GLN A 28 22.34 -8.47 0.48
N SER A 29 23.61 -8.83 0.70
CA SER A 29 23.99 -9.71 1.82
C SER A 29 23.59 -9.14 3.17
N ARG A 30 23.72 -7.82 3.38
CA ARG A 30 23.32 -7.14 4.62
C ARG A 30 21.80 -7.13 4.80
N TYR A 31 21.02 -6.85 3.76
CA TYR A 31 19.55 -6.92 3.78
C TYR A 31 19.08 -8.35 4.08
N HIS A 32 19.69 -9.37 3.48
CA HIS A 32 19.38 -10.77 3.74
C HIS A 32 19.69 -11.15 5.19
N GLN A 33 20.88 -10.81 5.71
CA GLN A 33 21.25 -11.08 7.10
C GLN A 33 20.27 -10.43 8.10
N ILE A 34 19.87 -9.18 7.87
CA ILE A 34 18.94 -8.48 8.76
C ILE A 34 17.51 -9.05 8.65
N THR A 35 17.02 -9.37 7.44
CA THR A 35 15.69 -9.97 7.27
C THR A 35 15.57 -11.38 7.87
N GLU A 36 16.64 -12.18 7.86
CA GLU A 36 16.67 -13.47 8.60
C GLU A 36 16.59 -13.28 10.12
N HIS A 37 17.16 -12.20 10.68
CA HIS A 37 17.03 -11.87 12.10
C HIS A 37 15.65 -11.31 12.48
N LEU A 38 14.96 -10.68 11.52
CA LEU A 38 13.60 -10.15 11.69
C LEU A 38 12.49 -11.19 11.49
N ARG A 39 12.81 -12.39 10.96
CA ARG A 39 11.84 -13.48 10.89
C ARG A 39 11.37 -13.89 12.29
N PRO A 40 10.06 -14.12 12.51
CA PRO A 40 9.56 -14.62 13.78
C PRO A 40 10.10 -16.04 14.01
N LYS A 41 11.10 -16.16 14.90
CA LYS A 41 11.53 -17.45 15.44
C LYS A 41 10.34 -18.09 16.16
N SER A 42 10.25 -19.42 16.13
CA SER A 42 9.05 -20.14 16.58
C SER A 42 8.75 -19.91 18.08
N LYS A 43 7.55 -20.30 18.52
CA LYS A 43 6.99 -20.02 19.86
C LYS A 43 7.78 -20.56 21.07
N SER A 44 8.97 -21.15 20.89
CA SER A 44 9.79 -21.79 21.92
C SER A 44 11.04 -20.97 22.29
N ALA A 45 10.87 -19.74 22.78
CA ALA A 45 11.98 -18.88 23.22
C ALA A 45 11.60 -17.82 24.30
N ILE A 46 10.82 -18.20 25.34
CA ILE A 46 10.61 -17.35 26.52
C ILE A 46 10.91 -18.16 27.80
N THR A 47 12.21 -18.37 28.07
CA THR A 47 12.68 -19.06 29.27
C THR A 47 13.96 -18.45 29.85
N VAL A 48 13.99 -17.14 30.15
CA VAL A 48 14.83 -16.55 31.21
C VAL A 48 14.15 -15.30 31.80
N GLY A 49 13.76 -15.39 33.08
CA GLY A 49 14.06 -14.39 34.12
C GLY A 49 13.48 -12.97 34.10
N HIS A 50 12.87 -12.44 33.02
CA HIS A 50 12.34 -11.06 33.02
C HIS A 50 10.90 -10.95 32.47
N PRO A 51 10.00 -10.22 33.14
CA PRO A 51 8.68 -9.88 32.62
C PRO A 51 8.81 -8.75 31.58
N GLY A 52 9.34 -9.08 30.41
CA GLY A 52 9.36 -8.15 29.28
C GLY A 52 7.95 -7.73 28.85
N PRO A 53 7.78 -6.57 28.18
CA PRO A 53 6.48 -5.98 27.89
C PRO A 53 5.52 -6.93 27.15
N PRO A 54 4.19 -6.70 27.23
CA PRO A 54 3.17 -7.57 26.64
C PRO A 54 3.46 -7.97 25.19
N ALA A 55 3.02 -9.17 24.80
CA ALA A 55 3.32 -9.72 23.47
C ALA A 55 2.93 -8.76 22.34
N ASP A 56 1.78 -8.11 22.47
CA ASP A 56 1.24 -7.15 21.50
C ASP A 56 2.12 -5.90 21.40
N HIS A 57 2.57 -5.34 22.53
CA HIS A 57 3.53 -4.23 22.55
C HIS A 57 4.83 -4.60 21.83
N ARG A 58 5.38 -5.80 22.06
CA ARG A 58 6.57 -6.26 21.33
C ARG A 58 6.30 -6.39 19.84
N GLY A 59 5.14 -6.90 19.44
CA GLY A 59 4.70 -6.96 18.04
C GLY A 59 4.67 -5.58 17.39
N THR A 60 3.98 -4.61 18.01
CA THR A 60 3.88 -3.22 17.54
C THR A 60 5.25 -2.54 17.45
N SER A 61 6.10 -2.68 18.48
CA SER A 61 7.45 -2.09 18.46
C SER A 61 8.32 -2.67 17.35
N CYS A 62 8.28 -3.99 17.12
CA CYS A 62 8.99 -4.61 16.00
C CYS A 62 8.44 -4.15 14.64
N ALA A 63 7.12 -4.07 14.48
CA ALA A 63 6.50 -3.61 13.23
C ALA A 63 6.89 -2.17 12.88
N LEU A 64 6.92 -1.27 13.86
CA LEU A 64 7.40 0.12 13.69
C LEU A 64 8.87 0.15 13.26
N LEU A 65 9.75 -0.59 13.94
CA LEU A 65 11.18 -0.65 13.61
C LEU A 65 11.45 -1.23 12.21
N VAL A 66 10.69 -2.25 11.79
CA VAL A 66 10.73 -2.79 10.42
C VAL A 66 10.27 -1.75 9.39
N GLY A 67 9.25 -0.95 9.71
CA GLY A 67 8.82 0.17 8.86
C GLY A 67 9.90 1.24 8.67
N TYR A 68 10.55 1.67 9.76
CA TYR A 68 11.67 2.62 9.68
C TYR A 68 12.87 2.06 8.90
N LEU A 69 13.18 0.78 9.07
CA LEU A 69 14.25 0.10 8.34
C LEU A 69 13.95 0.01 6.84
N ALA A 70 12.71 -0.30 6.45
CA ALA A 70 12.28 -0.32 5.05
C ALA A 70 12.36 1.07 4.40
N LEU A 71 12.03 2.14 5.15
CA LEU A 71 12.22 3.52 4.68
C LEU A 71 13.71 3.84 4.47
N ALA A 72 14.58 3.51 5.43
CA ALA A 72 16.02 3.71 5.30
C ALA A 72 16.64 2.94 4.13
N TRP A 73 16.16 1.72 3.84
CA TRP A 73 16.58 0.96 2.65
C TRP A 73 16.01 1.56 1.34
N SER A 74 14.83 2.18 1.37
CA SER A 74 14.32 2.96 0.22
C SER A 74 15.20 4.18 -0.07
N ASP A 75 15.79 4.81 0.93
CA ASP A 75 16.80 5.86 0.74
C ASP A 75 18.11 5.30 0.22
N GLU A 76 18.65 4.24 0.83
CA GLU A 76 19.90 3.62 0.37
C GLU A 76 19.83 3.18 -1.09
N LEU A 77 18.75 2.49 -1.49
CA LEU A 77 18.53 2.08 -2.88
C LEU A 77 18.49 3.27 -3.86
N LEU A 78 17.95 4.42 -3.45
CA LEU A 78 17.93 5.63 -4.29
C LEU A 78 19.33 6.25 -4.42
N HIS A 79 20.06 6.37 -3.31
CA HIS A 79 21.42 6.92 -3.31
C HIS A 79 22.42 6.02 -4.04
N THR A 80 22.25 4.69 -4.01
CA THR A 80 23.13 3.73 -4.71
C THR A 80 22.67 3.38 -6.13
N ALA A 81 21.61 4.00 -6.65
CA ALA A 81 21.04 3.68 -7.98
C ALA A 81 21.91 4.09 -9.20
N GLY A 82 23.13 4.60 -8.98
CA GLY A 82 24.03 5.05 -10.06
C GLY A 82 23.59 6.33 -10.76
N LEU A 83 22.72 7.13 -10.12
CA LEU A 83 22.23 8.40 -10.64
C LEU A 83 23.34 9.45 -10.69
N THR A 84 23.31 10.32 -11.71
CA THR A 84 24.14 11.53 -11.70
C THR A 84 23.66 12.50 -10.61
N GLY A 85 24.56 13.33 -10.07
CA GLY A 85 24.22 14.33 -9.04
C GLY A 85 22.99 15.20 -9.38
N PRO A 86 22.86 15.74 -10.61
CA PRO A 86 21.66 16.48 -11.03
C PRO A 86 20.37 15.64 -11.05
N GLN A 87 20.43 14.37 -11.48
CA GLN A 87 19.26 13.47 -11.43
C GLN A 87 18.85 13.15 -9.99
N LEU A 88 19.83 12.90 -9.10
CA LEU A 88 19.58 12.63 -7.69
C LEU A 88 18.93 13.84 -7.01
N ALA A 89 19.46 15.06 -7.19
CA ALA A 89 18.88 16.28 -6.64
C ALA A 89 17.45 16.54 -7.16
N ALA A 90 17.21 16.30 -8.45
CA ALA A 90 15.89 16.48 -9.05
C ALA A 90 14.86 15.46 -8.54
N VAL A 91 15.24 14.17 -8.39
CA VAL A 91 14.32 13.12 -7.93
C VAL A 91 14.07 13.18 -6.41
N LEU A 92 15.05 13.59 -5.59
CA LEU A 92 14.87 13.79 -4.15
C LEU A 92 13.72 14.77 -3.87
N THR A 93 13.67 15.90 -4.59
CA THR A 93 12.55 16.87 -4.50
C THR A 93 11.16 16.21 -4.72
N VAL A 94 11.07 15.23 -5.62
CA VAL A 94 9.83 14.47 -5.88
C VAL A 94 9.56 13.45 -4.76
N MET A 95 10.60 12.80 -4.24
CA MET A 95 10.52 11.82 -3.14
C MET A 95 10.09 12.46 -1.83
N ASP A 96 10.65 13.62 -1.47
CA ASP A 96 10.30 14.35 -0.26
C ASP A 96 8.84 14.82 -0.32
N THR A 97 8.43 15.37 -1.47
CA THR A 97 7.02 15.72 -1.72
C THR A 97 6.11 14.49 -1.59
N MET A 98 6.48 13.35 -2.18
CA MET A 98 5.72 12.10 -2.08
C MET A 98 5.57 11.60 -0.64
N ARG A 99 6.65 11.66 0.14
CA ARG A 99 6.70 11.24 1.55
C ARG A 99 5.83 12.14 2.42
N THR A 100 5.96 13.46 2.28
CA THR A 100 5.09 14.43 2.97
C THR A 100 3.61 14.19 2.63
N GLU A 101 3.29 13.98 1.35
CA GLU A 101 1.91 13.77 0.90
C GLU A 101 1.28 12.47 1.40
N VAL A 102 2.01 11.34 1.36
CA VAL A 102 1.46 10.05 1.84
C VAL A 102 1.33 10.02 3.36
N ILE A 103 2.28 10.59 4.11
CA ILE A 103 2.21 10.70 5.58
C ILE A 103 1.05 11.60 5.98
N TYR A 104 0.85 12.74 5.31
CA TYR A 104 -0.30 13.61 5.53
C TYR A 104 -1.63 12.92 5.21
N GLY A 105 -1.71 12.18 4.09
CA GLY A 105 -2.88 11.38 3.73
C GLY A 105 -3.21 10.30 4.77
N GLN A 106 -2.19 9.61 5.30
CA GLN A 106 -2.36 8.60 6.35
C GLN A 106 -2.73 9.22 7.71
N TYR A 107 -2.26 10.43 8.01
CA TYR A 107 -2.69 11.19 9.19
C TYR A 107 -4.17 11.60 9.08
N LEU A 108 -4.63 12.11 7.93
CA LEU A 108 -6.03 12.47 7.70
C LEU A 108 -6.98 11.27 7.85
N ASP A 109 -6.54 10.09 7.42
CA ASP A 109 -7.21 8.80 7.50
C ASP A 109 -7.37 8.34 8.97
N VAL A 110 -6.25 8.20 9.70
CA VAL A 110 -6.25 7.78 11.12
C VAL A 110 -7.04 8.73 12.01
N THR A 111 -6.98 10.04 11.75
CA THR A 111 -7.75 11.04 12.51
C THR A 111 -9.23 11.13 12.11
N ALA A 112 -9.70 10.30 11.17
CA ALA A 112 -11.10 10.16 10.78
C ALA A 112 -11.68 8.77 11.14
N THR A 113 -10.81 7.80 11.42
CA THR A 113 -11.17 6.43 11.86
C THR A 113 -12.14 6.43 13.04
N GLY A 114 -13.19 5.63 12.96
CA GLY A 114 -14.18 5.45 14.03
C GLY A 114 -15.10 6.66 14.28
N SER A 115 -15.05 7.69 13.43
CA SER A 115 -15.94 8.87 13.52
C SER A 115 -16.48 9.26 12.12
N PRO A 116 -17.32 8.41 11.51
CA PRO A 116 -17.83 8.64 10.16
C PRO A 116 -18.76 9.86 10.11
N THR A 117 -18.44 10.82 9.24
CA THR A 117 -19.16 12.09 9.07
C THR A 117 -19.80 12.21 7.68
N THR A 118 -20.46 13.33 7.40
CA THR A 118 -20.97 13.68 6.06
C THR A 118 -19.92 14.38 5.18
N ASP A 119 -18.66 14.49 5.62
CA ASP A 119 -17.61 15.25 4.93
C ASP A 119 -17.00 14.48 3.75
N THR A 120 -17.51 14.73 2.56
CA THR A 120 -17.02 14.13 1.30
C THR A 120 -15.69 14.71 0.84
N GLU A 121 -15.35 15.96 1.18
CA GLU A 121 -14.06 16.55 0.78
C GLU A 121 -12.91 16.03 1.63
N ARG A 122 -13.12 15.74 2.91
CA ARG A 122 -12.12 15.02 3.73
C ARG A 122 -11.87 13.61 3.21
N ALA A 123 -12.92 12.88 2.83
CA ALA A 123 -12.78 11.56 2.21
C ALA A 123 -12.00 11.64 0.89
N LEU A 124 -12.34 12.59 0.01
CA LEU A 124 -11.60 12.84 -1.22
C LEU A 124 -10.15 13.32 -0.95
N ALA A 125 -9.90 14.12 0.09
CA ALA A 125 -8.55 14.54 0.47
C ALA A 125 -7.69 13.35 0.91
N ILE A 126 -8.23 12.44 1.74
CA ILE A 126 -7.57 11.18 2.10
C ILE A 126 -7.20 10.41 0.83
N ILE A 127 -8.16 10.16 -0.05
CA ILE A 127 -7.93 9.45 -1.33
C ILE A 127 -6.84 10.13 -2.18
N ARG A 128 -6.93 11.46 -2.34
CA ARG A 128 -5.99 12.26 -3.16
C ARG A 128 -4.55 12.19 -2.62
N TYR A 129 -4.36 12.33 -1.31
CA TYR A 129 -3.03 12.36 -0.67
C TYR A 129 -2.45 10.97 -0.39
N LYS A 130 -3.22 10.09 0.26
CA LYS A 130 -2.78 8.74 0.66
C LYS A 130 -2.57 7.81 -0.54
N THR A 131 -3.44 7.89 -1.55
CA THR A 131 -3.45 6.89 -2.64
C THR A 131 -3.15 7.51 -4.00
N ALA A 132 -3.90 8.52 -4.47
CA ALA A 132 -3.77 8.97 -5.86
C ALA A 132 -2.39 9.59 -6.17
N LYS A 133 -1.89 10.44 -5.26
CA LYS A 133 -0.55 11.02 -5.34
C LYS A 133 0.54 9.96 -5.17
N TYR A 134 0.48 9.18 -4.09
CA TYR A 134 1.51 8.19 -3.74
C TYR A 134 1.62 7.03 -4.74
N THR A 135 0.49 6.39 -5.09
CA THR A 135 0.48 5.15 -5.86
C THR A 135 0.63 5.36 -7.37
N ILE A 136 0.25 6.53 -7.91
CA ILE A 136 0.23 6.78 -9.36
C ILE A 136 1.01 8.05 -9.75
N ALA A 137 0.65 9.21 -9.20
CA ALA A 137 1.23 10.47 -9.70
C ALA A 137 2.74 10.58 -9.45
N ARG A 138 3.19 10.29 -8.22
CA ARG A 138 4.60 10.43 -7.83
C ARG A 138 5.52 9.40 -8.50
N PRO A 139 5.17 8.10 -8.64
CA PRO A 139 5.92 7.17 -9.47
C PRO A 139 6.10 7.63 -10.93
N LEU A 140 5.05 8.19 -11.54
CA LEU A 140 5.13 8.76 -12.89
C LEU A 140 6.03 10.01 -12.93
N HIS A 141 5.97 10.88 -11.92
CA HIS A 141 6.87 12.04 -11.79
C HIS A 141 8.32 11.62 -11.56
N ILE A 142 8.59 10.59 -10.75
CA ILE A 142 9.94 10.05 -10.52
C ILE A 142 10.54 9.58 -11.85
N GLY A 143 9.84 8.73 -12.60
CA GLY A 143 10.30 8.24 -13.90
C GLY A 143 10.50 9.36 -14.93
N ALA A 144 9.59 10.34 -14.97
CA ALA A 144 9.69 11.49 -15.87
C ALA A 144 10.86 12.43 -15.52
N THR A 145 11.05 12.76 -14.24
CA THR A 145 12.14 13.61 -13.75
C THR A 145 13.51 12.96 -14.00
N LEU A 146 13.65 11.66 -13.73
CA LEU A 146 14.90 10.92 -14.02
C LEU A 146 15.24 10.89 -15.52
N ALA A 147 14.23 10.96 -16.39
CA ALA A 147 14.35 11.04 -17.84
C ALA A 147 14.47 12.48 -18.39
N GLY A 148 14.59 13.50 -17.53
CA GLY A 148 14.73 14.90 -17.94
C GLY A 148 13.47 15.52 -18.58
N ALA A 149 12.28 15.04 -18.18
CA ALA A 149 11.02 15.52 -18.74
C ALA A 149 10.78 17.02 -18.52
N PRO A 150 10.20 17.74 -19.50
CA PRO A 150 9.81 19.14 -19.33
C PRO A 150 8.65 19.27 -18.33
N PRO A 151 8.51 20.42 -17.62
CA PRO A 151 7.41 20.65 -16.67
C PRO A 151 6.01 20.46 -17.25
N GLN A 152 5.84 20.64 -18.56
CA GLN A 152 4.58 20.37 -19.26
C GLN A 152 4.16 18.88 -19.18
N LEU A 153 5.11 17.96 -19.39
CA LEU A 153 4.83 16.53 -19.29
C LEU A 153 4.49 16.11 -17.84
N LEU A 154 5.09 16.76 -16.84
CA LEU A 154 4.73 16.54 -15.42
C LEU A 154 3.29 17.01 -15.11
N LYS A 155 2.81 18.10 -15.74
CA LYS A 155 1.41 18.54 -15.63
C LYS A 155 0.46 17.56 -16.30
N GLU A 156 0.78 17.07 -17.49
CA GLU A 156 -0.02 16.08 -18.22
C GLU A 156 -0.11 14.75 -17.46
N LEU A 157 1.02 14.26 -16.91
CA LEU A 157 1.05 13.08 -16.04
C LEU A 157 0.25 13.29 -14.75
N SER A 158 0.24 14.50 -14.17
CA SER A 158 -0.62 14.83 -13.02
C SER A 158 -2.10 14.79 -13.37
N ALA A 159 -2.48 15.38 -14.51
CA ALA A 159 -3.86 15.41 -15.00
C ALA A 159 -4.41 14.01 -15.31
N TYR A 160 -3.55 13.11 -15.82
CA TYR A 160 -3.84 11.68 -15.98
C TYR A 160 -3.95 10.96 -14.62
N ALA A 161 -2.96 11.15 -13.73
CA ALA A 161 -2.79 10.29 -12.56
C ALA A 161 -3.79 10.56 -11.44
N MET A 162 -4.20 11.82 -11.21
CA MET A 162 -5.13 12.17 -10.14
C MET A 162 -6.50 11.48 -10.28
N PRO A 163 -7.25 11.63 -11.40
CA PRO A 163 -8.53 10.95 -11.56
C PRO A 163 -8.39 9.43 -11.59
N LEU A 164 -7.29 8.88 -12.15
CA LEU A 164 -7.06 7.43 -12.12
C LEU A 164 -6.85 6.90 -10.69
N GLY A 165 -6.07 7.62 -9.89
CA GLY A 165 -5.79 7.24 -8.50
C GLY A 165 -6.98 7.45 -7.57
N GLU A 166 -7.81 8.46 -7.83
CA GLU A 166 -9.11 8.61 -7.17
C GLU A 166 -10.06 7.46 -7.57
N ALA A 167 -10.12 7.07 -8.85
CA ALA A 167 -10.91 5.91 -9.28
C ALA A 167 -10.42 4.57 -8.69
N PHE A 168 -9.10 4.40 -8.51
CA PHE A 168 -8.50 3.22 -7.89
C PHE A 168 -8.96 3.03 -6.45
N GLN A 169 -8.80 4.05 -5.59
CA GLN A 169 -9.21 3.92 -4.18
C GLN A 169 -10.73 3.77 -4.05
N LEU A 170 -11.52 4.45 -4.89
CA LEU A 170 -12.97 4.27 -4.89
C LEU A 170 -13.39 2.84 -5.29
N ARG A 171 -12.63 2.16 -6.16
CA ARG A 171 -12.84 0.74 -6.47
C ARG A 171 -12.41 -0.16 -5.30
N ASP A 172 -11.30 0.15 -4.65
CA ASP A 172 -10.79 -0.56 -3.46
C ASP A 172 -11.79 -0.48 -2.29
N ASP A 173 -12.28 0.72 -1.95
CA ASP A 173 -13.34 0.98 -0.95
C ASP A 173 -14.63 0.17 -1.25
N LEU A 174 -15.02 0.06 -2.53
CA LEU A 174 -16.18 -0.74 -2.94
C LEU A 174 -15.91 -2.25 -2.84
N LEU A 175 -14.69 -2.73 -3.15
CA LEU A 175 -14.33 -4.14 -3.06
C LEU A 175 -14.21 -4.62 -1.61
N GLY A 176 -13.68 -3.80 -0.69
CA GLY A 176 -13.65 -4.11 0.74
C GLY A 176 -15.04 -4.32 1.34
N VAL A 177 -16.02 -3.51 0.93
CA VAL A 177 -17.39 -3.59 1.45
C VAL A 177 -18.27 -4.61 0.71
N PHE A 178 -18.20 -4.69 -0.63
CA PHE A 178 -19.13 -5.46 -1.46
C PHE A 178 -18.51 -6.63 -2.24
N GLY A 179 -17.18 -6.77 -2.29
CA GLY A 179 -16.50 -7.84 -3.04
C GLY A 179 -16.79 -9.24 -2.51
N ASP A 180 -16.57 -10.27 -3.33
CA ASP A 180 -16.61 -11.67 -2.86
C ASP A 180 -15.30 -12.00 -2.13
N PRO A 181 -15.31 -12.42 -0.85
CA PRO A 181 -14.12 -12.92 -0.14
C PRO A 181 -13.33 -13.99 -0.91
N LYS A 182 -13.98 -14.80 -1.76
CA LYS A 182 -13.31 -15.79 -2.62
C LYS A 182 -12.44 -15.16 -3.71
N ILE A 183 -12.66 -13.89 -4.03
CA ILE A 183 -12.00 -13.14 -5.10
C ILE A 183 -11.03 -12.12 -4.51
N THR A 184 -11.38 -11.44 -3.41
CA THR A 184 -10.52 -10.45 -2.75
C THR A 184 -9.53 -11.05 -1.75
N GLY A 185 -9.76 -12.29 -1.30
CA GLY A 185 -8.95 -12.96 -0.27
C GLY A 185 -9.10 -12.36 1.15
N LYS A 186 -10.01 -11.40 1.34
CA LYS A 186 -10.24 -10.66 2.60
C LYS A 186 -11.63 -10.88 3.16
N SER A 187 -11.82 -10.62 4.46
CA SER A 187 -13.14 -10.58 5.07
C SER A 187 -13.84 -9.25 4.82
N ARG A 188 -15.08 -9.29 4.28
CA ARG A 188 -15.98 -8.13 4.16
C ARG A 188 -16.35 -7.46 5.51
N LEU A 189 -15.94 -8.04 6.63
CA LEU A 189 -16.08 -7.43 7.95
C LEU A 189 -14.93 -6.47 8.27
N GLU A 190 -13.75 -6.67 7.68
CA GLU A 190 -12.51 -6.04 8.14
C GLU A 190 -12.52 -4.53 7.90
N ASP A 191 -12.71 -4.09 6.65
CA ASP A 191 -12.83 -2.67 6.29
C ASP A 191 -13.99 -1.93 7.00
N LEU A 192 -15.07 -2.64 7.36
CA LEU A 192 -16.18 -2.07 8.15
C LEU A 192 -15.88 -1.99 9.65
N ARG A 193 -15.09 -2.92 10.19
CA ARG A 193 -14.59 -2.93 11.59
C ARG A 193 -13.45 -1.92 11.78
N GLU A 194 -12.60 -1.71 10.78
CA GLU A 194 -11.59 -0.66 10.76
C GLU A 194 -12.22 0.74 10.87
N GLY A 195 -13.43 0.94 10.34
CA GLY A 195 -14.16 2.20 10.52
C GLY A 195 -13.57 3.40 9.79
N LYS A 196 -12.92 3.18 8.64
CA LYS A 196 -12.39 4.23 7.77
C LYS A 196 -13.49 5.21 7.34
N HIS A 197 -13.18 6.50 7.28
CA HIS A 197 -14.06 7.55 6.74
C HIS A 197 -14.00 7.55 5.19
N THR A 198 -14.54 6.50 4.57
CA THR A 198 -14.58 6.35 3.11
C THR A 198 -15.63 7.27 2.47
N LEU A 199 -15.44 7.60 1.19
CA LEU A 199 -16.41 8.44 0.46
C LEU A 199 -17.79 7.78 0.39
N LEU A 200 -17.81 6.44 0.29
CA LEU A 200 -19.01 5.61 0.31
C LEU A 200 -19.85 5.84 1.58
N VAL A 201 -19.23 5.86 2.76
CA VAL A 201 -19.93 6.09 4.03
C VAL A 201 -20.36 7.55 4.17
N ALA A 202 -19.52 8.51 3.73
CA ALA A 202 -19.85 9.93 3.77
C ALA A 202 -21.08 10.27 2.90
N LEU A 203 -21.12 9.76 1.66
CA LEU A 203 -22.26 9.92 0.74
C LEU A 203 -23.53 9.24 1.26
N ALA A 204 -23.41 8.08 1.91
CA ALA A 204 -24.55 7.42 2.53
C ALA A 204 -25.09 8.25 3.72
N LEU A 205 -24.22 8.79 4.56
CA LEU A 205 -24.62 9.64 5.70
C LEU A 205 -25.30 10.95 5.26
N GLN A 206 -24.96 11.51 4.09
CA GLN A 206 -25.64 12.68 3.52
C GLN A 206 -27.09 12.37 3.09
N LYS A 207 -27.38 11.12 2.71
CA LYS A 207 -28.68 10.70 2.11
C LYS A 207 -29.50 9.77 3.02
N ALA A 208 -28.95 9.34 4.15
CA ALA A 208 -29.58 8.40 5.06
C ALA A 208 -30.71 9.04 5.88
N ALA A 209 -31.88 8.40 5.89
CA ALA A 209 -32.91 8.68 6.89
C ALA A 209 -32.33 8.53 8.32
N PRO A 210 -32.80 9.30 9.33
CA PRO A 210 -32.14 9.38 10.64
C PRO A 210 -31.83 8.03 11.31
N ARG A 211 -32.76 7.06 11.22
CA ARG A 211 -32.56 5.69 11.72
C ARG A 211 -31.38 4.97 11.05
N HIS A 212 -31.18 5.14 9.74
CA HIS A 212 -30.08 4.52 9.00
C HIS A 212 -28.75 5.25 9.30
N ALA A 213 -28.77 6.58 9.43
CA ALA A 213 -27.59 7.35 9.82
C ALA A 213 -27.10 7.00 11.24
N ALA A 214 -28.02 6.74 12.17
CA ALA A 214 -27.69 6.25 13.51
C ALA A 214 -27.05 4.85 13.48
N ILE A 215 -27.54 3.93 12.63
CA ILE A 215 -26.94 2.60 12.44
C ILE A 215 -25.51 2.73 11.88
N LEU A 216 -25.30 3.52 10.82
CA LEU A 216 -23.97 3.72 10.24
C LEU A 216 -22.97 4.27 11.28
N ARG A 217 -23.33 5.32 12.03
CA ARG A 217 -22.46 5.92 13.05
C ARG A 217 -22.15 5.02 14.24
N ARG A 218 -23.03 4.05 14.56
CA ARG A 218 -22.83 3.08 15.64
C ARG A 218 -21.97 1.88 15.21
N GLN A 219 -22.08 1.46 13.95
CA GLN A 219 -21.62 0.14 13.51
C GLN A 219 -20.35 0.19 12.63
N VAL A 220 -20.13 1.27 11.87
CA VAL A 220 -18.87 1.47 11.14
C VAL A 220 -17.79 1.83 12.17
N GLY A 221 -16.75 1.00 12.28
CA GLY A 221 -15.73 1.09 13.33
C GLY A 221 -16.02 0.27 14.60
N ASN A 222 -17.11 -0.51 14.64
CA ASN A 222 -17.38 -1.44 15.73
C ASN A 222 -16.51 -2.72 15.55
N PRO A 223 -15.52 -3.01 16.41
CA PRO A 223 -14.67 -4.20 16.23
C PRO A 223 -15.42 -5.53 16.40
N GLN A 224 -16.59 -5.51 17.07
CA GLN A 224 -17.45 -6.67 17.28
C GLN A 224 -18.54 -6.83 16.20
N LEU A 225 -18.52 -6.02 15.13
CA LEU A 225 -19.50 -6.05 14.05
C LEU A 225 -19.71 -7.46 13.48
N THR A 226 -20.95 -7.94 13.48
CA THR A 226 -21.34 -9.26 12.94
C THR A 226 -21.67 -9.22 11.44
N ASP A 227 -21.71 -10.38 10.77
CA ASP A 227 -22.12 -10.48 9.36
C ASP A 227 -23.54 -9.97 9.08
N ALA A 228 -24.46 -10.12 10.04
CA ALA A 228 -25.82 -9.61 9.94
C ALA A 228 -25.86 -8.07 10.01
N GLU A 229 -25.08 -7.47 10.91
CA GLU A 229 -24.97 -6.01 11.01
C GLU A 229 -24.19 -5.42 9.83
N ALA A 230 -23.17 -6.12 9.32
CA ALA A 230 -22.47 -5.75 8.09
C ALA A 230 -23.37 -5.87 6.85
N ALA A 231 -24.33 -6.81 6.83
CA ALA A 231 -25.37 -6.87 5.80
C ALA A 231 -26.30 -5.66 5.89
N GLN A 232 -26.79 -5.33 7.09
CA GLN A 232 -27.59 -4.13 7.32
C GLN A 232 -26.87 -2.83 6.90
N ILE A 233 -25.55 -2.72 7.12
CA ILE A 233 -24.74 -1.61 6.58
C ILE A 233 -24.77 -1.62 5.05
N ARG A 234 -24.47 -2.75 4.39
CA ARG A 234 -24.50 -2.86 2.93
C ARG A 234 -25.85 -2.46 2.33
N ASP A 235 -26.96 -2.86 2.96
CA ASP A 235 -28.31 -2.51 2.53
C ASP A 235 -28.58 -1.00 2.66
N ILE A 236 -28.08 -0.38 3.74
CA ILE A 236 -28.13 1.09 3.92
C ILE A 236 -27.29 1.81 2.85
N LEU A 237 -26.08 1.33 2.55
CA LEU A 237 -25.19 1.89 1.52
C LEU A 237 -25.76 1.72 0.09
N ALA A 238 -26.63 0.72 -0.12
CA ALA A 238 -27.37 0.51 -1.36
C ALA A 238 -28.61 1.42 -1.44
N ILE A 239 -29.48 1.43 -0.44
CA ILE A 239 -30.77 2.18 -0.47
C ILE A 239 -30.58 3.70 -0.44
N THR A 240 -29.45 4.19 0.06
CA THR A 240 -29.04 5.60 -0.04
C THR A 240 -28.50 6.00 -1.41
N GLY A 241 -28.33 5.03 -2.32
CA GLY A 241 -27.71 5.23 -3.64
C GLY A 241 -26.20 5.52 -3.60
N ALA A 242 -25.56 5.46 -2.43
CA ALA A 242 -24.14 5.81 -2.26
C ALA A 242 -23.23 4.89 -3.07
N ARG A 243 -23.51 3.58 -3.08
CA ARG A 243 -22.80 2.62 -3.96
C ARG A 243 -22.86 3.03 -5.44
N THR A 244 -24.07 3.32 -5.94
CA THR A 244 -24.29 3.71 -7.34
C THR A 244 -23.59 5.01 -7.70
N GLN A 245 -23.55 5.98 -6.78
CA GLN A 245 -22.83 7.23 -6.97
C GLN A 245 -21.31 7.01 -7.04
N VAL A 246 -20.74 6.14 -6.20
CA VAL A 246 -19.30 5.82 -6.27
C VAL A 246 -18.94 5.07 -7.56
N GLU A 247 -19.78 4.12 -8.01
CA GLU A 247 -19.61 3.45 -9.32
C GLU A 247 -19.65 4.45 -10.50
N HIS A 248 -20.52 5.47 -10.43
CA HIS A 248 -20.56 6.55 -11.41
C HIS A 248 -19.26 7.38 -11.38
N MET A 249 -18.81 7.82 -10.21
CA MET A 249 -17.56 8.59 -10.05
C MET A 249 -16.32 7.83 -10.54
N ILE A 250 -16.25 6.51 -10.36
CA ILE A 250 -15.19 5.67 -10.94
C ILE A 250 -15.25 5.70 -12.47
N SER A 251 -16.46 5.67 -13.04
CA SER A 251 -16.70 5.66 -14.49
C SER A 251 -16.35 7.01 -15.14
N GLU A 252 -16.84 8.13 -14.59
CA GLU A 252 -16.52 9.49 -15.04
C GLU A 252 -15.01 9.74 -15.09
N ARG A 253 -14.30 9.28 -14.05
CA ARG A 253 -12.85 9.41 -13.91
C ARG A 253 -12.09 8.51 -14.89
N ARG A 254 -12.55 7.27 -15.10
CA ARG A 254 -12.01 6.38 -16.15
C ARG A 254 -12.14 7.04 -17.53
N GLU A 255 -13.29 7.62 -17.84
CA GLU A 255 -13.48 8.33 -19.11
C GLU A 255 -12.61 9.59 -19.21
N GLN A 256 -12.45 10.37 -18.13
CA GLN A 256 -11.55 11.52 -18.10
C GLN A 256 -10.11 11.11 -18.43
N VAL A 257 -9.63 10.01 -17.84
CA VAL A 257 -8.30 9.43 -18.11
C VAL A 257 -8.17 9.00 -19.58
N LEU A 258 -9.19 8.33 -20.13
CA LEU A 258 -9.17 7.89 -21.52
C LEU A 258 -9.22 9.07 -22.51
N ARG A 259 -10.04 10.10 -22.25
CA ARG A 259 -10.09 11.35 -23.03
C ARG A 259 -8.77 12.10 -23.04
N LEU A 260 -8.04 12.10 -21.92
CA LEU A 260 -6.70 12.69 -21.83
C LEU A 260 -5.70 11.92 -22.71
N LEU A 261 -5.77 10.59 -22.79
CA LEU A 261 -4.93 9.75 -23.67
C LEU A 261 -5.32 9.78 -25.16
N THR A 262 -6.38 10.51 -25.54
CA THR A 262 -6.75 10.77 -26.95
C THR A 262 -6.67 12.25 -27.34
N SER A 263 -6.32 13.12 -26.39
CA SER A 263 -6.18 14.57 -26.61
C SER A 263 -4.74 14.92 -27.01
N PRO A 264 -4.49 16.08 -27.65
CA PRO A 264 -3.12 16.55 -27.91
C PRO A 264 -2.31 16.69 -26.62
N HIS A 265 -1.17 16.01 -26.54
CA HIS A 265 -0.28 15.97 -25.37
C HIS A 265 1.17 15.65 -25.77
N THR A 266 2.13 15.82 -24.86
CA THR A 266 3.56 15.53 -25.09
C THR A 266 3.98 14.07 -24.86
N ILE A 267 3.05 13.21 -24.41
CA ILE A 267 3.31 11.79 -24.11
C ILE A 267 3.62 10.98 -25.39
N ARG A 268 4.81 10.36 -25.46
CA ARG A 268 5.25 9.52 -26.59
C ARG A 268 4.36 8.26 -26.75
N PRO A 269 4.09 7.77 -27.98
CA PRO A 269 3.16 6.64 -28.24
C PRO A 269 3.34 5.41 -27.33
N ARG A 270 4.55 4.86 -27.23
CA ARG A 270 4.85 3.70 -26.37
C ARG A 270 4.51 3.93 -24.88
N ALA A 271 4.55 5.18 -24.40
CA ALA A 271 4.11 5.53 -23.05
C ALA A 271 2.58 5.69 -22.97
N GLN A 272 1.91 6.20 -24.00
CA GLN A 272 0.44 6.23 -24.08
C GLN A 272 -0.14 4.83 -23.94
N ASP A 273 0.43 3.84 -24.63
CA ASP A 273 -0.06 2.46 -24.61
C ASP A 273 0.11 1.82 -23.21
N ALA A 274 1.25 2.05 -22.55
CA ALA A 274 1.48 1.62 -21.18
C ALA A 274 0.50 2.28 -20.19
N LEU A 275 0.23 3.58 -20.34
CA LEU A 275 -0.72 4.33 -19.53
C LEU A 275 -2.17 3.91 -19.82
N ARG A 276 -2.51 3.52 -21.06
CA ARG A 276 -3.83 2.99 -21.42
C ARG A 276 -4.06 1.64 -20.75
N THR A 277 -3.11 0.73 -20.86
CA THR A 277 -3.13 -0.57 -20.17
C THR A 277 -3.25 -0.38 -18.65
N LEU A 278 -2.44 0.49 -18.05
CA LEU A 278 -2.52 0.81 -16.62
C LEU A 278 -3.93 1.31 -16.24
N ALA A 279 -4.48 2.27 -16.99
CA ALA A 279 -5.81 2.81 -16.72
C ALA A 279 -6.91 1.73 -16.81
N GLU A 280 -6.81 0.81 -17.77
CA GLU A 280 -7.75 -0.30 -17.91
C GLU A 280 -7.63 -1.33 -16.78
N THR A 281 -6.42 -1.79 -16.45
CA THR A 281 -6.19 -2.75 -15.35
C THR A 281 -6.63 -2.18 -14.01
N VAL A 282 -6.34 -0.91 -13.75
CA VAL A 282 -6.67 -0.22 -12.49
C VAL A 282 -8.18 -0.01 -12.31
N THR A 283 -8.91 0.34 -13.39
CA THR A 283 -10.35 0.68 -13.28
C THR A 283 -11.29 -0.51 -13.48
N ARG A 284 -10.88 -1.54 -14.22
CA ARG A 284 -11.64 -2.81 -14.40
C ARG A 284 -11.41 -3.83 -13.27
N ARG A 285 -10.65 -3.47 -12.23
CA ARG A 285 -10.22 -4.38 -11.16
C ARG A 285 -11.41 -4.99 -10.40
N THR A 286 -11.52 -6.31 -10.43
CA THR A 286 -12.57 -7.11 -9.74
C THR A 286 -12.08 -7.81 -8.47
N SER A 287 -10.77 -7.75 -8.21
CA SER A 287 -10.02 -8.45 -7.14
C SER A 287 -8.87 -7.62 -6.58
#